data_AF-A0A944V8W8-F1
#
_entry.id   AF-A0A944V8W8-F1
#
_cell.length_a   1.000
_cell.length_b   1.000
_cell.length_c   1.000
_cell.angle_alpha   90.00
_cell.angle_beta   90.00
_cell.angle_gamma   90.00
#
_symmetry.space_group_name_H-M   'P 1'
#
loop_
_entity.id
_entity.type
_entity.pdbx_description
1 polymer ?
#
loop_
_entity_poly.entity_id
_entity_poly.type
_entity_poly.pdbx_seq_one_letter_code
_entity_poly.pdbx_strand_id
1 'polypeptide(L)'
;MAGQLHPLAPHTLPSYIGGVDGSDPLFTGIAIFVVVMILGVGVFYLKIHAIPEQLAHKHGNTQSQLIMVLALLALFTHNNVFWVLALILALLKLPDFLTPINNISRSLAKISGESTEEPASPAPSRAQER
;
A
#
# COMPACT_ATOMS: atom_id res chain seq x y z
N MET A 1 26.75 26.62 48.61
CA MET A 1 28.21 26.42 48.70
C MET A 1 28.67 25.80 47.38
N ALA A 2 29.07 26.60 46.39
CA ALA A 2 29.68 26.05 45.18
C ALA A 2 31.07 25.52 45.57
N GLY A 3 31.29 24.21 45.43
CA GLY A 3 32.58 23.60 45.69
C GLY A 3 33.64 24.25 44.79
N GLN A 4 34.83 24.53 45.35
CA GLN A 4 35.93 25.09 44.58
C GLN A 4 36.18 24.25 43.33
N LEU A 5 35.97 24.85 42.17
CA LEU A 5 36.26 24.22 40.88
C LEU A 5 37.76 23.94 40.82
N HIS A 6 38.10 22.71 40.47
CA HIS A 6 39.49 22.27 40.36
C HIS A 6 40.23 23.17 39.33
N PRO A 7 41.46 23.61 39.58
CA PRO A 7 42.15 24.59 38.71
C PRO A 7 42.44 24.08 37.29
N LEU A 8 42.41 22.76 37.07
CA LEU A 8 42.47 22.13 35.74
C LEU A 8 41.09 21.89 35.11
N ALA A 9 39.99 22.29 35.77
CA ALA A 9 38.65 22.15 35.22
C ALA A 9 38.44 23.15 34.07
N PRO A 10 37.92 22.71 32.91
CA PRO A 10 37.59 23.60 31.80
C PRO A 10 36.64 24.71 32.26
N HIS A 11 36.99 25.96 31.96
CA HIS A 11 36.20 27.13 32.38
C HIS A 11 34.87 27.29 31.62
N THR A 12 34.68 26.51 30.55
CA THR A 12 33.47 26.53 29.71
C THR A 12 33.12 25.11 29.30
N LEU A 13 31.88 24.70 29.57
CA LEU A 13 31.33 23.48 29.01
C LEU A 13 30.94 23.71 27.53
N PRO A 14 31.10 22.71 26.66
CA PRO A 14 30.61 22.81 25.28
C PRO A 14 29.10 23.09 25.24
N SER A 15 28.66 23.90 24.28
CA SER A 15 27.29 24.41 24.18
C SER A 15 26.21 23.34 23.95
N TYR A 16 26.59 22.10 23.62
CA TYR A 16 25.67 20.99 23.41
C TYR A 16 25.47 20.12 24.66
N ILE A 17 26.26 20.32 25.72
CA ILE A 17 26.07 19.63 27.01
C ILE A 17 24.95 20.31 27.78
N GLY A 18 24.15 19.52 28.51
CA GLY A 18 23.07 20.04 29.34
C GLY A 18 23.54 21.10 30.35
N GLY A 19 22.84 22.23 30.37
CA GLY A 19 23.09 23.35 31.26
C GLY A 19 22.47 23.17 32.65
N VAL A 20 22.95 23.95 33.61
CA VAL A 20 22.42 23.98 34.99
C VAL A 20 20.99 24.55 35.08
N ASP A 21 20.53 25.20 34.00
CA ASP A 21 19.16 25.67 33.80
C ASP A 21 18.21 24.55 33.35
N GLY A 22 18.72 23.32 33.20
CA GLY A 22 17.98 22.14 32.77
C GLY A 22 17.80 22.05 31.25
N SER A 23 18.36 22.99 30.48
CA SER A 23 18.36 22.91 29.02
C SER A 23 19.33 21.82 28.55
N ASP A 24 18.91 20.93 27.65
CA ASP A 24 19.80 19.95 27.02
C ASP A 24 19.60 19.99 25.50
N PRO A 25 20.39 20.81 24.78
CA PRO A 25 20.28 20.98 23.34
C PRO A 25 20.55 19.69 22.55
N LEU A 26 21.48 18.86 23.02
CA LEU A 26 21.82 17.60 22.36
C LEU A 26 20.69 16.59 22.52
N PHE A 27 20.18 16.41 23.74
CA PHE A 27 19.02 15.55 23.99
C PHE A 27 17.82 15.98 23.15
N THR A 28 17.53 17.29 23.14
CA THR A 28 16.41 17.85 22.36
C THR A 28 16.59 17.60 20.86
N GLY A 29 17.80 17.82 20.33
CA GLY A 29 18.13 17.56 18.93
C GLY A 29 17.96 16.09 18.55
N ILE A 30 18.46 15.17 19.38
CA ILE A 30 18.29 13.73 19.17
C ILE A 30 16.82 13.33 19.26
N ALA A 31 16.07 13.84 20.22
CA ALA A 31 14.64 13.53 20.37
C ALA A 31 13.85 13.93 19.11
N ILE A 32 14.06 15.14 18.59
CA ILE A 32 13.44 15.60 17.34
C ILE A 32 13.89 14.72 16.17
N PHE A 33 15.20 14.45 16.06
CA PHE A 33 15.74 13.60 15.01
C PHE A 33 15.12 12.20 15.02
N VAL A 34 15.00 11.57 16.20
CA VAL A 34 14.39 10.25 16.35
C VAL A 34 12.92 10.26 15.92
N VAL A 35 12.16 11.29 16.30
CA VAL A 35 10.76 11.43 15.86
C VAL A 35 10.69 11.53 14.34
N VAL A 36 11.49 12.40 13.72
CA VAL A 36 11.54 12.55 12.26
C VAL A 36 11.98 11.25 11.59
N MET A 37 12.96 10.55 12.15
CA MET A 37 13.47 9.29 11.63
C MET A 37 12.41 8.20 11.68
N ILE A 38 11.68 8.05 12.79
CA ILE A 38 10.59 7.09 12.94
C ILE A 38 9.49 7.38 11.91
N LEU A 39 9.08 8.64 11.77
CA LEU A 39 8.09 9.04 10.78
C LEU A 39 8.58 8.79 9.36
N GLY A 40 9.84 9.10 9.06
CA GLY A 40 10.46 8.89 7.75
C GLY A 40 10.52 7.40 7.39
N VAL A 41 10.98 6.55 8.31
CA VAL A 41 11.01 5.09 8.14
C VAL A 41 9.60 4.53 8.03
N GLY A 42 8.66 5.02 8.83
CA GLY A 42 7.25 4.60 8.77
C GLY A 42 6.62 4.92 7.41
N VAL A 43 6.78 6.15 6.92
CA VAL A 43 6.30 6.54 5.58
C VAL A 43 6.98 5.71 4.49
N PHE A 44 8.29 5.48 4.59
CA PHE A 44 9.02 4.64 3.64
C PHE A 44 8.51 3.20 3.62
N TYR A 45 8.27 2.62 4.79
CA TYR A 45 7.73 1.27 4.97
C TYR A 45 6.34 1.14 4.32
N LEU A 46 5.43 2.08 4.61
CA LEU A 46 4.09 2.11 4.02
C LEU A 46 4.17 2.28 2.50
N LYS A 47 5.07 3.13 2.01
CA LYS A 47 5.24 3.40 0.58
C LYS A 47 5.73 2.19 -0.19
N ILE A 48 6.70 1.43 0.33
CA ILE A 48 7.17 0.19 -0.32
C ILE A 48 6.06 -0.87 -0.35
N HIS A 49 5.31 -1.00 0.74
CA HIS A 49 4.23 -1.98 0.83
C HIS A 49 3.03 -1.67 -0.07
N ALA A 50 2.84 -0.39 -0.46
CA ALA A 50 1.80 0.03 -1.39
C ALA A 50 2.18 -0.13 -2.88
N ILE A 51 3.43 -0.47 -3.21
CA ILE A 51 3.88 -0.68 -4.60
C ILE A 51 3.07 -1.77 -5.34
N PRO A 52 2.82 -2.96 -4.77
CA PRO A 52 2.05 -4.01 -5.44
C PRO A 52 0.64 -3.55 -5.80
N GLU A 53 0.00 -2.76 -4.93
CA GLU A 53 -1.32 -2.18 -5.17
C GLU A 53 -1.31 -1.21 -6.37
N GLN A 54 -0.31 -0.33 -6.45
CA GLN A 54 -0.20 0.61 -7.56
C GLN A 54 0.03 -0.09 -8.91
N LEU A 55 0.76 -1.21 -8.93
CA LEU A 55 0.98 -2.01 -10.13
C LEU A 55 -0.28 -2.80 -10.55
N ALA A 56 -1.15 -3.13 -9.61
CA ALA A 56 -2.39 -3.87 -9.83
C ALA A 56 -3.40 -3.09 -10.70
N HIS A 57 -3.42 -1.76 -10.61
CA HIS A 57 -4.37 -0.88 -11.31
C HIS A 57 -4.29 -0.96 -12.86
N LYS A 58 -3.24 -1.58 -13.41
CA LYS A 58 -3.08 -1.78 -14.86
C LYS A 58 -3.70 -3.09 -15.39
N HIS A 59 -4.32 -3.90 -14.52
CA HIS A 59 -4.79 -5.26 -14.81
C HIS A 59 -6.31 -5.39 -14.68
N GLY A 60 -6.85 -6.54 -15.10
CA GLY A 60 -8.29 -6.82 -15.01
C GLY A 60 -8.82 -6.78 -13.56
N ASN A 61 -10.11 -6.48 -13.42
CA ASN A 61 -10.77 -6.19 -12.13
C ASN A 61 -10.50 -7.24 -11.04
N THR A 62 -10.55 -8.53 -11.37
CA THR A 62 -10.39 -9.62 -10.39
C THR A 62 -8.94 -9.84 -9.94
N GLN A 63 -7.97 -9.75 -10.87
CA GLN A 63 -6.54 -9.88 -10.53
C GLN A 63 -6.11 -8.70 -9.66
N SER A 64 -6.58 -7.48 -9.97
CA SER A 64 -6.28 -6.29 -9.18
C SER A 64 -6.80 -6.41 -7.75
N GLN A 65 -8.02 -6.94 -7.58
CA GLN A 65 -8.62 -7.13 -6.26
C GLN A 65 -7.84 -8.16 -5.42
N LEU A 66 -7.39 -9.27 -6.03
CA LEU A 66 -6.56 -10.27 -5.35
C LEU A 66 -5.22 -9.67 -4.88
N ILE A 67 -4.54 -8.91 -5.75
CA ILE A 67 -3.28 -8.24 -5.41
C ILE A 67 -3.48 -7.25 -4.26
N MET A 68 -4.56 -6.48 -4.28
CA MET A 68 -4.91 -5.51 -3.24
C MET A 68 -5.15 -6.18 -1.88
N VAL A 69 -5.88 -7.30 -1.86
CA VAL A 69 -6.07 -8.09 -0.63
C VAL A 69 -4.75 -8.67 -0.11
N LEU A 70 -3.88 -9.15 -1.01
CA LEU A 70 -2.56 -9.68 -0.63
C LEU A 70 -1.64 -8.59 -0.06
N ALA A 71 -1.65 -7.40 -0.66
CA ALA A 71 -0.89 -6.24 -0.16
C ALA A 71 -1.39 -5.82 1.23
N LEU A 72 -2.71 -5.81 1.45
CA LEU A 72 -3.31 -5.51 2.75
C LEU A 72 -2.99 -6.57 3.80
N LEU A 73 -3.01 -7.87 3.42
CA LEU A 73 -2.56 -8.96 4.29
C LEU A 73 -1.09 -8.81 4.67
N ALA A 74 -0.20 -8.49 3.71
CA ALA A 74 1.21 -8.27 3.97
C ALA A 74 1.45 -7.14 4.98
N LEU A 75 0.69 -6.05 4.86
CA LEU A 75 0.76 -4.91 5.76
C LEU A 75 0.27 -5.27 7.17
N PHE A 76 -0.86 -5.97 7.27
CA PHE A 76 -1.45 -6.36 8.55
C PHE A 76 -0.62 -7.41 9.30
N THR A 77 -0.10 -8.42 8.60
CA THR A 77 0.70 -9.49 9.22
C THR A 77 2.18 -9.19 9.30
N HIS A 78 2.70 -8.16 8.63
CA HIS A 78 4.14 -7.90 8.52
C HIS A 78 4.94 -9.07 7.92
N ASN A 79 4.29 -9.94 7.13
CA ASN A 79 4.93 -11.08 6.50
C ASN A 79 5.29 -10.78 5.04
N ASN A 80 6.60 -10.71 4.77
CA ASN A 80 7.17 -10.39 3.46
C ASN A 80 6.72 -11.35 2.34
N VAL A 81 6.34 -12.58 2.69
CA VAL A 81 5.89 -13.58 1.71
C VAL A 81 4.67 -13.06 0.94
N PHE A 82 3.68 -12.47 1.63
CA PHE A 82 2.49 -11.94 0.96
C PHE A 82 2.83 -10.75 0.05
N TRP A 83 3.77 -9.89 0.44
CA TRP A 83 4.22 -8.77 -0.39
C TRP A 83 4.94 -9.25 -1.66
N VAL A 84 5.81 -10.26 -1.54
CA VAL A 84 6.50 -10.87 -2.68
C VAL A 84 5.51 -11.56 -3.62
N LEU A 85 4.54 -12.31 -3.10
CA LEU A 85 3.49 -12.90 -3.93
C LEU A 85 2.67 -11.83 -4.66
N ALA A 86 2.32 -10.74 -3.98
CA ALA A 86 1.59 -9.62 -4.58
C ALA A 86 2.38 -9.01 -5.75
N LEU A 87 3.68 -8.83 -5.59
CA LEU A 87 4.58 -8.34 -6.64
C LEU A 87 4.67 -9.29 -7.82
N ILE A 88 4.86 -10.59 -7.57
CA ILE A 88 4.92 -11.61 -8.63
C ILE A 88 3.62 -11.60 -9.43
N LEU A 89 2.48 -11.60 -8.74
CA LEU A 89 1.16 -11.54 -9.37
C LEU A 89 0.90 -10.22 -10.09
N ALA A 90 1.47 -9.10 -9.63
CA ALA A 90 1.34 -7.81 -10.31
C ALA A 90 2.24 -7.70 -11.55
N LEU A 91 3.38 -8.39 -11.59
CA LEU A 91 4.27 -8.43 -12.74
C LEU A 91 3.81 -9.43 -13.81
N LEU A 92 3.26 -10.57 -13.40
CA LEU A 92 2.78 -11.60 -14.30
C LEU A 92 1.32 -11.34 -14.70
N LYS A 93 1.08 -11.12 -15.99
CA LYS A 93 -0.28 -11.04 -16.52
C LYS A 93 -0.91 -12.42 -16.55
N LEU A 94 -1.93 -12.63 -15.72
CA LEU A 94 -2.74 -13.83 -15.81
C LEU A 94 -3.68 -13.70 -17.02
N PRO A 95 -3.67 -14.66 -17.96
CA PRO A 95 -4.64 -14.64 -19.06
C PRO A 95 -6.05 -14.79 -18.51
N ASP A 96 -7.02 -14.13 -19.16
CA ASP A 96 -8.43 -14.37 -18.86
C ASP A 96 -8.87 -15.70 -19.48
N PHE A 97 -8.91 -16.73 -18.65
CA PHE A 97 -9.32 -18.08 -19.04
C PHE A 97 -10.84 -18.30 -18.92
N LEU A 98 -11.57 -17.43 -18.24
CA LEU A 98 -13.01 -17.59 -18.01
C LEU A 98 -13.82 -17.10 -19.20
N THR A 99 -13.43 -15.98 -19.81
CA THR A 99 -14.12 -15.41 -20.97
C THR A 99 -14.20 -16.40 -22.15
N PRO A 100 -13.11 -17.08 -22.56
CA PRO A 100 -13.17 -18.08 -23.64
C PRO A 100 -14.10 -19.26 -23.32
N ILE A 101 -14.06 -19.79 -22.09
CA ILE A 101 -14.89 -20.93 -21.67
C ILE A 101 -16.38 -20.55 -21.68
N ASN A 102 -16.70 -19.35 -21.19
CA ASN A 102 -18.08 -18.87 -21.15
C ASN A 102 -18.63 -18.58 -22.56
N ASN A 103 -17.76 -18.23 -23.50
CA ASN A 103 -18.14 -18.07 -24.91
C ASN A 103 -18.39 -19.43 -25.58
N ILE A 104 -17.62 -20.46 -25.24
CA ILE A 104 -17.82 -21.83 -25.73
C ILE A 104 -19.14 -22.39 -25.18
N SER A 105 -19.41 -22.24 -23.89
CA SER A 105 -20.65 -22.73 -23.28
C SER A 105 -21.89 -22.04 -23.86
N ARG A 106 -21.86 -20.72 -24.07
CA ARG A 106 -22.94 -19.98 -24.76
C ARG A 106 -23.14 -20.42 -26.20
N SER A 107 -22.04 -20.63 -26.93
CA SER A 107 -22.11 -21.10 -28.32
C SER A 107 -22.70 -22.51 -28.39
N LEU A 108 -22.34 -23.38 -27.43
CA LEU A 108 -22.86 -24.74 -27.35
C LEU A 108 -24.34 -24.78 -26.93
N ALA A 109 -24.75 -23.96 -25.96
CA ALA A 109 -26.17 -23.81 -25.57
C ALA A 109 -27.04 -23.31 -26.73
N LYS A 110 -26.52 -22.36 -27.52
CA LYS A 110 -27.20 -21.87 -28.72
C LYS A 110 -27.34 -22.95 -29.81
N ILE A 111 -26.38 -23.89 -29.89
CA ILE A 111 -26.42 -25.04 -30.81
C ILE A 111 -27.34 -26.16 -30.28
N SER A 112 -27.42 -26.36 -28.95
CA SER A 112 -28.31 -27.38 -28.35
C SER A 112 -29.79 -26.97 -28.35
N GLY A 113 -30.10 -25.73 -28.73
CA GLY A 113 -31.47 -25.21 -28.76
C GLY A 113 -32.00 -24.78 -27.40
N GLU A 114 -31.20 -24.86 -26.33
CA GLU A 114 -31.51 -24.25 -25.04
C GLU A 114 -31.35 -22.72 -25.14
N SER A 115 -32.44 -22.09 -25.58
CA SER A 115 -32.61 -20.64 -25.49
C SER A 115 -32.72 -20.26 -24.02
N THR A 116 -31.58 -20.12 -23.32
CA THR A 116 -31.57 -19.40 -22.04
C THR A 116 -31.89 -17.95 -22.38
N GLU A 117 -33.10 -17.53 -22.02
CA GLU A 117 -33.64 -16.19 -22.26
C GLU A 117 -32.61 -15.11 -21.91
N GLU A 118 -32.30 -14.31 -22.92
CA GLU A 118 -31.49 -13.12 -22.83
C GLU A 118 -32.19 -12.10 -21.90
N PRO A 119 -31.52 -11.52 -20.88
CA PRO A 119 -32.11 -10.40 -20.16
C PRO A 119 -32.22 -9.25 -21.15
N ALA A 120 -33.46 -8.94 -21.53
CA ALA A 120 -33.84 -7.97 -22.54
C ALA A 120 -32.99 -6.68 -22.43
N SER A 121 -32.15 -6.44 -23.43
CA SER A 121 -31.65 -5.10 -23.71
C SER A 121 -32.86 -4.21 -23.99
N PRO A 122 -33.03 -3.07 -23.30
CA PRO A 122 -34.23 -2.26 -23.45
C PRO A 122 -34.23 -1.66 -24.86
N ALA A 123 -35.22 -2.07 -25.66
CA ALA A 123 -35.44 -1.54 -26.99
C ALA A 123 -35.62 -0.01 -26.94
N PRO A 124 -35.09 0.74 -27.93
CA PRO A 124 -35.31 2.17 -28.00
C PRO A 124 -36.81 2.41 -28.24
N SER A 125 -37.43 3.12 -27.30
CA SER A 125 -38.82 3.55 -27.34
C SER A 125 -39.09 4.32 -28.63
N ARG A 126 -39.66 3.62 -29.62
CA ARG A 126 -40.35 4.25 -30.75
C ARG A 126 -41.75 4.57 -30.29
N ALA A 127 -41.87 5.69 -29.56
CA ALA A 127 -43.14 6.30 -29.19
C ALA A 127 -43.07 7.79 -29.47
N GLN A 128 -43.42 8.18 -30.70
CA GLN A 128 -44.39 9.25 -30.92
C GLN A 128 -44.90 9.18 -32.36
N GLU A 129 -46.05 8.53 -32.50
CA GLU A 129 -46.99 8.73 -33.60
C GLU A 129 -47.56 10.16 -33.56
N ARG A 130 -47.91 10.63 -34.77
CA ARG A 130 -48.98 11.57 -35.16
C ARG A 130 -48.53 12.89 -35.75
#